data_AF-A0A455U3W2-F1
#
_entry.id   AF-A0A455U3W2-F1
#
_cell.length_a   1.000
_cell.length_b   1.000
_cell.length_c   1.000
_cell.angle_alpha   90.00
_cell.angle_beta   90.00
_cell.angle_gamma   90.00
#
_symmetry.space_group_name_H-M   'P 1'
#
loop_
_entity.id
_entity.type
_entity.pdbx_description
1 polymer ?
#
loop_
_entity_poly.entity_id
_entity_poly.type
_entity_poly.pdbx_seq_one_letter_code
_entity_poly.pdbx_strand_id
1 'polypeptide(L)'
;MWQALAAHYKLNIEVVNTAIDPAFAFMPPDHDGKIRMDCSSSAAMANLLTIKDRFDIAFGNDPDADRHGIVDANGLMNPNHFLAVCVDYLITHRPEWAATLKVGKTLVSSSMIDRVVASHERELYEVPVGFKWFVDGLHEGWLAFGGEERRC
;
A
#
# COMPACT_ATOMS: atom_id res chain seq x y z
N MET A 1 -15.64 3.19 -6.77
CA MET A 1 -15.14 1.81 -6.53
C MET A 1 -15.50 1.29 -5.15
N TRP A 2 -15.04 1.90 -4.06
CA TRP A 2 -15.22 1.40 -2.68
C TRP A 2 -16.67 1.11 -2.27
N GLN A 3 -17.62 1.98 -2.62
CA GLN A 3 -19.05 1.74 -2.35
C GLN A 3 -19.59 0.48 -3.06
N ALA A 4 -19.10 0.18 -4.27
CA ALA A 4 -19.50 -1.01 -5.01
C ALA A 4 -18.92 -2.28 -4.38
N LEU A 5 -17.67 -2.25 -3.91
CA LEU A 5 -17.06 -3.36 -3.18
C LEU A 5 -17.80 -3.64 -1.87
N ALA A 6 -18.13 -2.60 -1.11
CA ALA A 6 -18.90 -2.70 0.13
C ALA A 6 -20.27 -3.36 -0.10
N ALA A 7 -20.99 -2.93 -1.14
CA ALA A 7 -22.30 -3.49 -1.48
C ALA A 7 -22.22 -4.93 -2.00
N HIS A 8 -21.27 -5.24 -2.88
CA HIS A 8 -21.15 -6.54 -3.51
C HIS A 8 -20.74 -7.63 -2.51
N TYR A 9 -19.69 -7.37 -1.72
CA TYR A 9 -19.16 -8.33 -0.77
C TYR A 9 -19.80 -8.23 0.62
N LYS A 10 -20.75 -7.30 0.81
CA LYS A 10 -21.42 -7.01 2.10
C LYS A 10 -20.42 -6.73 3.22
N LEU A 11 -19.38 -5.97 2.90
CA LEU A 11 -18.34 -5.60 3.85
C LEU A 11 -18.81 -4.41 4.69
N ASN A 12 -18.44 -4.40 5.97
CA ASN A 12 -18.65 -3.26 6.85
C ASN A 12 -17.61 -2.17 6.54
N ILE A 13 -17.75 -1.52 5.38
CA ILE A 13 -16.88 -0.44 4.92
C ILE A 13 -17.67 0.86 4.91
N GLU A 14 -17.15 1.89 5.58
CA GLU A 14 -17.68 3.25 5.54
C GLU A 14 -16.80 4.13 4.65
N VAL A 15 -17.40 4.79 3.66
CA VAL A 15 -16.71 5.86 2.90
C VAL A 15 -16.94 7.18 3.64
N VAL A 16 -15.93 7.62 4.39
CA VAL A 16 -16.02 8.76 5.33
C VAL A 16 -16.15 10.12 4.65
N ASN A 17 -15.81 10.21 3.36
CA ASN A 17 -16.02 11.40 2.54
C ASN A 17 -16.39 10.99 1.12
N THR A 18 -17.58 11.40 0.67
CA THR A 18 -18.09 11.14 -0.69
C THR A 18 -18.04 12.37 -1.59
N ALA A 19 -17.43 13.48 -1.15
CA ALA A 19 -17.31 14.69 -1.93
C ALA A 19 -16.41 14.48 -3.14
N ILE A 20 -16.87 14.92 -4.31
CA ILE A 20 -16.08 14.99 -5.54
C ILE A 20 -15.98 16.46 -5.89
N ASP A 21 -14.77 17.01 -5.74
CA ASP A 21 -14.49 18.42 -5.98
C ASP A 21 -13.16 18.55 -6.76
N PRO A 22 -13.17 19.09 -7.99
CA PRO A 22 -11.95 19.32 -8.76
C PRO A 22 -10.92 20.23 -8.07
N ALA A 23 -11.36 21.08 -7.13
CA ALA A 23 -10.49 21.92 -6.33
C ALA A 23 -9.93 21.21 -5.08
N PHE A 24 -10.44 20.01 -4.76
CA PHE A 24 -10.07 19.23 -3.58
C PHE A 24 -10.18 20.04 -2.27
N ALA A 25 -11.19 20.92 -2.15
CA ALA A 25 -11.32 21.84 -1.01
C ALA A 25 -11.53 21.12 0.34
N PHE A 26 -11.89 19.84 0.31
CA PHE A 26 -12.03 18.98 1.48
C PHE A 26 -10.69 18.44 2.02
N MET A 27 -9.60 18.57 1.27
CA MET A 27 -8.29 18.05 1.66
C MET A 27 -7.58 18.99 2.62
N PRO A 28 -7.02 18.47 3.74
CA PRO A 28 -6.05 19.21 4.52
C PRO A 28 -4.82 19.55 3.66
N PRO A 29 -4.15 20.69 3.89
CA PRO A 29 -2.88 20.96 3.26
C PRO A 29 -1.83 19.94 3.71
N ASP A 30 -0.96 19.55 2.78
CA ASP A 30 0.20 18.71 3.04
C ASP A 30 1.27 19.51 3.83
N HIS A 31 2.38 18.86 4.20
CA HIS A 31 3.45 19.41 5.02
C HIS A 31 4.05 20.74 4.50
N ASP A 32 3.95 21.03 3.20
CA ASP A 32 4.40 22.28 2.57
C ASP A 32 3.27 23.29 2.32
N GLY A 33 2.08 23.07 2.89
CA GLY A 33 0.92 23.95 2.78
C GLY A 33 0.11 23.77 1.49
N LYS A 34 0.53 22.89 0.57
CA LYS A 34 -0.14 22.67 -0.71
C LYS A 34 -1.18 21.56 -0.59
N ILE A 35 -2.25 21.68 -1.38
CA ILE A 35 -3.23 20.60 -1.51
C ILE A 35 -2.61 19.49 -2.36
N ARG A 36 -2.39 18.33 -1.73
CA ARG A 36 -1.99 17.08 -2.39
C ARG A 36 -2.81 15.92 -1.84
N MET A 37 -3.22 15.03 -2.74
CA MET A 37 -3.92 13.80 -2.41
C MET A 37 -2.90 12.68 -2.22
N ASP A 38 -1.99 12.86 -1.27
CA ASP A 38 -0.95 11.87 -0.95
C ASP A 38 -1.41 11.00 0.22
N CYS A 39 -1.82 9.76 -0.09
CA CYS A 39 -2.26 8.80 0.90
C CYS A 39 -1.15 8.34 1.87
N SER A 40 0.11 8.61 1.56
CA SER A 40 1.26 8.30 2.42
C SER A 40 1.67 9.47 3.34
N SER A 41 1.06 10.65 3.18
CA SER A 41 1.32 11.83 4.02
C SER A 41 0.37 11.89 5.21
N SER A 42 0.91 11.95 6.43
CA SER A 42 0.11 12.15 7.65
C SER A 42 -0.62 13.49 7.66
N ALA A 43 -0.09 14.51 7.00
CA ALA A 43 -0.72 15.82 6.88
C ALA A 43 -1.97 15.75 5.98
N ALA A 44 -1.84 15.16 4.79
CA ALA A 44 -2.98 14.98 3.87
C ALA A 44 -4.03 14.01 4.43
N MET A 45 -3.60 13.02 5.22
CA MET A 45 -4.48 12.01 5.86
C MET A 45 -5.04 12.46 7.21
N ALA A 46 -4.81 13.71 7.65
CA ALA A 46 -5.16 14.19 8.99
C ALA A 46 -6.65 14.01 9.36
N ASN A 47 -7.56 14.22 8.40
CA ASN A 47 -8.99 14.02 8.60
C ASN A 47 -9.31 12.56 8.95
N LEU A 48 -8.69 11.60 8.26
CA LEU A 48 -8.87 10.17 8.53
C LEU A 48 -8.23 9.77 9.86
N LEU A 49 -7.04 10.30 10.16
CA LEU A 49 -6.33 10.03 11.42
C LEU A 49 -7.10 10.50 12.65
N THR A 50 -7.88 11.58 12.53
CA THR A 50 -8.74 12.10 13.61
C THR A 50 -9.88 11.14 13.97
N ILE A 51 -10.33 10.34 13.01
CA ILE A 51 -11.45 9.42 13.17
C ILE A 51 -11.03 7.95 13.18
N LYS A 52 -9.71 7.66 13.22
CA LYS A 52 -9.16 6.30 13.10
C LYS A 52 -9.73 5.34 14.15
N ASP A 53 -10.01 5.82 15.36
CA ASP A 53 -10.48 5.00 16.48
C ASP A 53 -11.93 4.49 16.32
N ARG A 54 -12.62 4.91 15.24
CA ARG A 54 -13.92 4.36 14.84
C ARG A 54 -13.81 3.05 14.05
N PHE A 55 -12.61 2.68 13.61
CA PHE A 55 -12.38 1.57 12.68
C PHE A 55 -11.28 0.64 13.20
N ASP A 56 -11.41 -0.66 12.93
CA ASP A 56 -10.33 -1.62 13.20
C ASP A 56 -9.13 -1.39 12.24
N ILE A 57 -9.46 -1.03 11.00
CA ILE A 57 -8.51 -0.65 9.94
C ILE A 57 -9.16 0.42 9.06
N ALA A 58 -8.38 1.42 8.68
CA ALA A 58 -8.78 2.43 7.71
C ALA A 58 -7.69 2.57 6.63
N PHE A 59 -8.07 3.08 5.46
CA PHE A 59 -7.12 3.30 4.38
C PHE A 59 -7.57 4.44 3.46
N GLY A 60 -6.63 4.98 2.71
CA GLY A 60 -6.88 5.98 1.66
C GLY A 60 -6.06 5.67 0.43
N ASN A 61 -6.52 6.17 -0.71
CA ASN A 61 -5.80 6.10 -1.99
C ASN A 61 -5.61 7.51 -2.55
N ASP A 62 -4.66 7.65 -3.45
CA ASP A 62 -4.54 8.83 -4.30
C ASP A 62 -5.55 8.79 -5.47
N PRO A 63 -5.65 9.86 -6.29
CA PRO A 63 -6.73 10.00 -7.27
C PRO A 63 -6.78 8.93 -8.38
N ASP A 64 -5.63 8.39 -8.77
CA ASP A 64 -5.49 7.29 -9.73
C ASP A 64 -5.51 5.90 -9.08
N ALA A 65 -5.51 5.86 -7.74
CA ALA A 65 -5.70 4.67 -6.92
C ALA A 65 -4.67 3.56 -7.16
N ASP A 66 -3.45 3.92 -7.56
CA ASP A 66 -2.31 3.01 -7.64
C ASP A 66 -1.50 3.00 -6.33
N ARG A 67 -1.77 3.95 -5.42
CA ARG A 67 -1.21 4.00 -4.07
C ARG A 67 -2.25 3.82 -2.95
N HIS A 68 -1.79 3.49 -1.75
CA HIS A 68 -2.52 3.06 -0.56
C HIS A 68 -1.81 3.51 0.73
N GLY A 69 -2.48 4.34 1.51
CA GLY A 69 -2.12 4.63 2.89
C GLY A 69 -2.92 3.74 3.84
N ILE A 70 -2.25 3.00 4.73
CA ILE A 70 -2.89 2.12 5.71
C ILE A 70 -2.85 2.78 7.09
N VAL A 71 -4.00 2.85 7.75
CA VAL A 71 -4.18 3.43 9.07
C VAL A 71 -4.68 2.37 10.04
N ASP A 72 -3.95 2.18 11.14
CA ASP A 72 -4.33 1.32 12.25
C ASP A 72 -4.54 2.13 13.54
N ALA A 73 -4.67 1.45 14.68
CA ALA A 73 -4.79 2.09 15.99
C ALA A 73 -3.59 2.99 16.36
N ASN A 74 -2.40 2.77 15.79
CA ASN A 74 -1.20 3.57 16.02
C ASN A 74 -1.08 4.76 15.05
N GLY A 75 -1.92 4.82 14.02
CA GLY A 75 -1.94 5.91 13.04
C GLY A 75 -1.55 5.43 11.64
N LEU A 76 -0.97 6.32 10.84
CA LEU A 76 -0.55 6.01 9.48
C LEU A 76 0.70 5.11 9.49
N MET A 77 0.58 3.92 8.91
CA MET A 77 1.66 2.95 8.82
C MET A 77 2.73 3.44 7.84
N ASN A 78 4.00 3.24 8.19
CA ASN A 78 5.10 3.51 7.26
C ASN A 78 4.99 2.56 6.05
N PRO A 79 5.08 3.07 4.80
CA PRO A 79 5.07 2.25 3.59
C PRO A 79 5.98 1.02 3.64
N ASN A 80 7.23 1.19 4.09
CA ASN A 80 8.19 0.09 4.18
C ASN A 80 7.77 -1.00 5.17
N HIS A 81 7.09 -0.63 6.26
CA HIS A 81 6.59 -1.60 7.24
C HIS A 81 5.46 -2.42 6.63
N PHE A 82 4.54 -1.74 5.94
CA PHE A 82 3.44 -2.41 5.25
C PHE A 82 3.96 -3.38 4.17
N LEU A 83 4.91 -2.96 3.33
CA LEU A 83 5.51 -3.84 2.31
C LEU A 83 6.12 -5.11 2.93
N ALA A 84 6.86 -4.99 4.03
CA ALA A 84 7.46 -6.14 4.70
C ALA A 84 6.39 -7.12 5.22
N VAL A 85 5.33 -6.59 5.86
CA VAL A 85 4.20 -7.40 6.34
C VAL A 85 3.43 -8.05 5.19
N CYS A 86 3.21 -7.32 4.09
CA CYS A 86 2.54 -7.85 2.91
C CYS A 86 3.31 -8.99 2.26
N VAL A 87 4.62 -8.83 2.08
CA VAL A 87 5.49 -9.88 1.53
C VAL A 87 5.42 -11.12 2.43
N ASP A 88 5.63 -10.95 3.74
CA ASP A 88 5.57 -12.04 4.73
C ASP A 88 4.24 -12.80 4.68
N TYR A 89 3.12 -12.07 4.66
CA TYR A 89 1.79 -12.66 4.61
C TYR A 89 1.52 -13.38 3.28
N LEU A 90 1.86 -12.76 2.14
CA LEU A 90 1.55 -13.33 0.83
C LEU A 90 2.29 -14.65 0.57
N ILE A 91 3.59 -14.72 0.89
CA ILE A 91 4.39 -15.93 0.64
C ILE A 91 4.01 -17.09 1.57
N THR A 92 3.40 -16.81 2.72
CA THR A 92 2.94 -17.82 3.68
C THR A 92 1.47 -18.23 3.48
N HIS A 93 0.64 -17.38 2.87
CA HIS A 93 -0.81 -17.59 2.70
C HIS A 93 -1.22 -17.76 1.23
N ARG A 94 -0.30 -18.21 0.38
CA ARG A 94 -0.55 -18.59 -1.03
C ARG A 94 0.05 -19.98 -1.30
N PRO A 95 -0.59 -21.07 -0.84
CA PRO A 95 -0.04 -22.43 -0.98
C PRO A 95 0.12 -22.86 -2.44
N GLU A 96 -0.64 -22.27 -3.35
CA GLU A 96 -0.58 -22.53 -4.80
C GLU A 96 0.61 -21.84 -5.49
N TRP A 97 1.31 -20.92 -4.81
CA TRP A 97 2.44 -20.20 -5.39
C TRP A 97 3.71 -21.04 -5.32
N ALA A 98 4.33 -21.26 -6.49
CA ALA A 98 5.57 -22.01 -6.59
C ALA A 98 6.65 -21.42 -5.66
N ALA A 99 7.43 -22.30 -5.01
CA ALA A 99 8.55 -21.91 -4.15
C ALA A 99 9.60 -21.05 -4.89
N THR A 100 9.67 -21.20 -6.21
CA THR A 100 10.60 -20.49 -7.10
C THR A 100 10.21 -19.05 -7.43
N LEU A 101 9.00 -18.60 -7.06
CA LEU A 101 8.61 -17.21 -7.30
C LEU A 101 9.48 -16.26 -6.47
N LYS A 102 9.97 -15.21 -7.13
CA LYS A 102 10.85 -14.20 -6.53
C LYS A 102 10.04 -13.06 -5.92
N VAL A 103 10.64 -12.33 -5.00
CA VAL A 103 10.06 -11.11 -4.42
C VAL A 103 10.82 -9.89 -4.93
N GLY A 104 10.11 -8.97 -5.58
CA GLY A 104 10.64 -7.77 -6.19
C GLY A 104 10.67 -6.59 -5.22
N LYS A 105 11.79 -5.88 -5.18
CA LYS A 105 12.02 -4.73 -4.30
C LYS A 105 12.90 -3.69 -5.00
N THR A 106 12.63 -2.40 -4.82
CA THR A 106 13.55 -1.33 -5.22
C THR A 106 14.76 -1.26 -4.26
N LEU A 107 15.94 -0.92 -4.79
CA LEU A 107 17.20 -0.81 -4.03
C LEU A 107 17.11 0.07 -2.78
N VAL A 108 16.27 1.10 -2.81
CA VAL A 108 16.11 2.09 -1.74
C VAL A 108 15.03 1.71 -0.72
N SER A 109 14.29 0.61 -0.94
CA SER A 109 13.35 0.08 0.04
C SER A 109 14.06 -0.55 1.24
N SER A 110 13.35 -0.66 2.36
CA SER A 110 13.90 -1.16 3.63
C SER A 110 14.53 -2.56 3.50
N SER A 111 15.68 -2.75 4.14
CA SER A 111 16.34 -4.06 4.28
C SER A 111 15.56 -5.05 5.15
N MET A 112 14.46 -4.62 5.78
CA MET A 112 13.53 -5.54 6.43
C MET A 112 12.94 -6.54 5.43
N ILE A 113 12.66 -6.11 4.21
CA ILE A 113 12.14 -6.98 3.15
C ILE A 113 13.14 -8.10 2.85
N ASP A 114 14.43 -7.76 2.76
CA ASP A 114 15.51 -8.72 2.51
C ASP A 114 15.55 -9.82 3.59
N ARG A 115 15.37 -9.43 4.86
CA ARG A 115 15.36 -10.35 6.00
C ARG A 115 14.13 -11.25 5.98
N VAL A 116 12.95 -10.69 5.69
CA VAL A 116 11.70 -11.46 5.55
C VAL A 116 11.85 -12.48 4.42
N VAL A 117 12.26 -12.04 3.24
CA VAL A 117 12.45 -12.90 2.05
C VAL A 117 13.45 -14.02 2.34
N ALA A 118 14.59 -13.70 2.96
CA ALA A 118 15.59 -14.69 3.36
C ALA A 118 15.08 -15.69 4.41
N SER A 119 14.26 -15.26 5.38
CA SER A 119 13.70 -16.16 6.40
C SER A 119 12.71 -17.19 5.84
N HIS A 120 12.16 -16.92 4.66
CA HIS A 120 11.25 -17.82 3.94
C HIS A 120 11.94 -18.57 2.79
N GLU A 121 13.27 -18.52 2.73
CA GLU A 121 14.08 -19.18 1.69
C GLU A 121 13.67 -18.80 0.26
N ARG A 122 13.19 -17.55 0.08
CA ARG A 122 12.81 -16.99 -1.22
C ARG A 122 13.94 -16.18 -1.84
N GLU A 123 13.91 -16.03 -3.16
CA GLU A 123 14.87 -15.20 -3.87
C GLU A 123 14.38 -13.74 -3.95
N LEU A 124 15.26 -12.80 -3.61
CA LEU A 124 15.01 -11.37 -3.75
C LEU A 124 15.44 -10.90 -5.15
N TYR A 125 14.54 -10.24 -5.87
CA TYR A 125 14.81 -9.57 -7.14
C TYR A 125 14.91 -8.06 -6.88
N GLU A 126 16.14 -7.59 -6.62
CA GLU A 126 16.42 -6.18 -6.36
C GLU A 126 16.69 -5.39 -7.65
N VAL A 127 16.04 -4.24 -7.79
CA VAL A 127 16.08 -3.41 -9.00
C VAL A 127 16.25 -1.92 -8.68
N PRO A 128 16.68 -1.09 -9.64
CA PRO A 128 16.67 0.37 -9.48
C PRO A 128 15.25 0.91 -9.24
N VAL A 129 15.15 2.18 -8.82
CA VAL A 129 13.86 2.87 -8.63
C VAL A 129 13.02 2.84 -9.93
N GLY A 130 11.73 2.51 -9.80
CA GLY A 130 10.74 2.50 -10.86
C GLY A 130 9.97 1.18 -10.98
N PHE A 131 8.65 1.23 -10.86
CA PHE A 131 7.76 0.05 -10.98
C PHE A 131 7.89 -0.73 -12.30
N LYS A 132 8.39 -0.07 -13.36
CA LYS A 132 8.57 -0.67 -14.70
C LYS A 132 9.36 -1.99 -14.70
N TRP A 133 10.25 -2.19 -13.73
CA TRP A 133 11.08 -3.39 -13.62
C TRP A 133 10.31 -4.63 -13.16
N PHE A 134 9.13 -4.46 -12.57
CA PHE A 134 8.29 -5.56 -12.09
C PHE A 134 7.27 -6.02 -13.12
N VAL A 135 7.03 -5.24 -14.19
CA VAL A 135 5.97 -5.49 -15.17
C VAL A 135 6.12 -6.86 -15.84
N ASP A 136 7.29 -7.15 -16.40
CA ASP A 136 7.53 -8.41 -17.11
C ASP A 136 7.44 -9.60 -16.14
N GLY A 137 7.98 -9.46 -14.92
CA GLY A 137 7.98 -10.55 -13.94
C GLY A 137 6.61 -10.89 -13.37
N LEU A 138 5.76 -9.88 -13.15
CA LEU A 138 4.37 -10.10 -12.76
C LEU A 138 3.56 -10.68 -13.93
N HIS A 139 3.82 -10.24 -15.16
CA HIS A 139 3.11 -10.71 -16.35
C HIS A 139 3.43 -12.16 -16.70
N GLU A 140 4.72 -12.53 -16.67
CA GLU A 140 5.20 -13.89 -16.95
C GLU A 140 5.01 -14.84 -15.75
N GLY A 141 4.67 -14.30 -14.58
CA GLY A 141 4.34 -15.09 -13.40
C GLY A 141 5.54 -15.73 -12.70
N TRP A 142 6.74 -15.16 -12.83
CA TRP A 142 7.91 -15.57 -12.03
C TRP A 142 8.16 -14.66 -10.82
N LEU A 143 7.48 -13.51 -10.75
CA LEU A 143 7.50 -12.59 -9.63
C LEU A 143 6.22 -12.71 -8.80
N ALA A 144 6.34 -12.99 -7.52
CA ALA A 144 5.20 -13.07 -6.58
C ALA A 144 4.67 -11.69 -6.17
N PHE A 145 5.58 -10.71 -6.09
CA PHE A 145 5.29 -9.37 -5.55
C PHE A 145 6.30 -8.35 -6.09
N GLY A 146 5.90 -7.10 -6.29
CA GLY A 146 6.79 -5.98 -6.60
C GLY A 146 6.37 -4.73 -5.85
N GLY A 147 7.26 -4.19 -5.02
CA GLY A 147 6.99 -3.02 -4.18
C GLY A 147 8.02 -1.91 -4.32
N GLU A 148 7.55 -0.66 -4.21
CA GLU A 148 8.38 0.55 -4.12
C GLU A 148 8.09 1.27 -2.80
N GLU A 149 9.11 1.82 -2.16
CA GLU A 149 9.00 2.49 -0.85
C GLU A 149 8.13 3.76 -0.87
N ARG A 150 7.86 4.31 -2.05
CA ARG A 150 6.99 5.48 -2.28
C ARG A 150 5.63 5.14 -2.85
N ARG A 151 5.39 3.88 -3.23
CA ARG A 151 4.10 3.36 -3.72
C ARG A 151 3.59 2.28 -2.78
N CYS A 152 3.56 2.61 -1.48
CA CYS A 152 2.38 2.20 -0.73
C CYS A 152 1.31 3.17 -1.12
#